data_AF-A0A5J4QNT3-F1
#
_entry.id   AF-A0A5J4QNT3-F1
#
_cell.length_a   1.000
_cell.length_b   1.000
_cell.length_c   1.000
_cell.angle_alpha   90.00
_cell.angle_beta   90.00
_cell.angle_gamma   90.00
#
_symmetry.space_group_name_H-M   'P 1'
#
loop_
_entity.id
_entity.type
_entity.pdbx_description
1 polymer ?
#
loop_
_entity_poly.entity_id
_entity_poly.type
_entity_poly.pdbx_seq_one_letter_code
_entity_poly.pdbx_strand_id
1 'polypeptide(L)'
;MYIPFFRESELVLPIGKSVLKLSQHTDYPFEGKVRIDINENTAGAVSLKMLLPLHTSGHRLSYNGEETTFMQEGQFAIFGKDFKQGDYIELTFAQNIEIVMEKNNQENAFPDQLRIFYGILMLGCENNGDIKLSPNEKIVRSSENTFGVAGKDIVLTPVYHLMDSIVWKGTNYKKQILF
;
A
#
# COMPACT_ATOMS: atom_id res chain seq x y z
N MET A 1 2.47 -3.81 -20.09
CA MET A 1 1.47 -4.43 -19.22
C MET A 1 1.30 -3.57 -17.97
N TYR A 2 0.07 -3.31 -17.54
CA TYR A 2 -0.21 -2.59 -16.29
C TYR A 2 -0.34 -3.57 -15.12
N ILE A 3 0.23 -3.20 -13.98
CA ILE A 3 0.16 -3.92 -12.71
C ILE A 3 -0.40 -2.93 -11.67
N PRO A 4 -1.73 -2.76 -11.63
CA PRO A 4 -2.39 -1.75 -10.80
C PRO A 4 -2.61 -2.20 -9.34
N PHE A 5 -2.40 -3.48 -9.03
CA PHE A 5 -2.65 -4.04 -7.70
C PHE A 5 -1.48 -4.92 -7.28
N PHE A 6 -1.10 -4.80 -6.01
CA PHE A 6 -0.08 -5.62 -5.38
C PHE A 6 -0.73 -6.57 -4.38
N ARG A 7 -0.48 -7.85 -4.59
CA ARG A 7 -0.84 -8.97 -3.72
C ARG A 7 -0.06 -10.20 -4.14
N GLU A 8 0.10 -11.15 -3.23
CA GLU A 8 0.53 -12.49 -3.58
C GLU A 8 -0.37 -13.03 -4.71
N SER A 9 0.24 -13.32 -5.87
CA SER A 9 -0.48 -13.75 -7.07
C SER A 9 0.43 -14.34 -8.13
N GLU A 10 -0.16 -15.15 -9.01
CA GLU A 10 0.45 -15.62 -10.24
C GLU A 10 -0.36 -15.12 -11.43
N LEU A 11 0.31 -14.85 -12.54
CA LEU A 11 -0.31 -14.42 -13.79
C LEU A 11 0.26 -15.19 -14.97
N VAL A 12 -0.63 -15.61 -15.86
CA VAL A 12 -0.29 -16.08 -17.21
C VAL A 12 -0.98 -15.18 -18.22
N LEU A 13 -0.20 -14.48 -19.02
CA LEU A 13 -0.68 -13.55 -20.04
C LEU A 13 -0.28 -14.02 -21.44
N PRO A 14 -1.21 -14.54 -22.24
CA PRO A 14 -0.99 -14.79 -23.66
C PRO A 14 -0.83 -13.49 -24.44
N ILE A 15 0.20 -13.38 -25.28
CA ILE A 15 0.49 -12.22 -26.14
C ILE A 15 0.64 -12.74 -27.58
N GLY A 16 -0.48 -12.80 -28.32
CA GLY A 16 -0.50 -13.42 -29.64
C GLY A 16 -0.18 -14.92 -29.56
N LYS A 17 0.94 -15.33 -30.17
CA LYS A 17 1.48 -16.71 -30.05
C LYS A 17 2.52 -16.87 -28.92
N SER A 18 2.86 -15.78 -28.25
CA SER A 18 3.80 -15.75 -27.14
C SER A 18 3.07 -15.79 -25.79
N VAL A 19 3.82 -15.93 -24.71
CA VAL A 19 3.32 -15.93 -23.34
C VAL A 19 4.28 -15.18 -22.41
N LEU A 20 3.71 -14.50 -21.42
CA LEU A 20 4.41 -13.94 -20.27
C LEU A 20 3.80 -14.55 -19.00
N LYS A 21 4.60 -15.22 -18.18
CA LYS A 21 4.20 -15.75 -16.87
C LYS A 21 4.97 -15.04 -15.78
N LEU A 22 4.26 -14.59 -14.75
CA LEU A 22 4.80 -13.80 -13.65
C LEU A 22 4.29 -14.31 -12.31
N SER A 23 5.09 -14.18 -11.26
CA SER A 23 4.63 -14.27 -9.87
C SER A 23 4.88 -12.94 -9.16
N GLN A 24 3.97 -12.55 -8.28
CA GLN A 24 4.10 -11.39 -7.42
C GLN A 24 4.19 -11.85 -5.97
N HIS A 25 5.20 -11.34 -5.26
CA HIS A 25 5.44 -11.59 -3.85
C HIS A 25 5.47 -10.28 -3.06
N THR A 26 4.57 -10.13 -2.09
CA THR A 26 4.43 -8.88 -1.33
C THR A 26 3.54 -9.03 -0.11
N ASP A 27 3.91 -8.36 0.98
CA ASP A 27 3.07 -8.13 2.16
C ASP A 27 2.36 -6.77 2.11
N TYR A 28 2.32 -6.12 0.94
CA TYR A 28 1.49 -4.94 0.71
C TYR A 28 0.02 -5.27 1.02
N PRO A 29 -0.72 -4.43 1.77
CA PRO A 29 -0.42 -3.02 2.08
C PRO A 29 0.31 -2.75 3.41
N PHE A 30 0.86 -3.75 4.08
CA PHE A 30 1.55 -3.56 5.36
C PHE A 30 3.05 -3.25 5.18
N GLU A 31 3.62 -3.77 4.09
CA GLU A 31 5.00 -3.47 3.67
C GLU A 31 5.08 -2.73 2.34
N GLY A 32 6.19 -2.00 2.15
CA GLY A 32 6.49 -1.27 0.94
C GLY A 32 7.50 -1.99 0.05
N LYS A 33 7.33 -3.31 -0.15
CA LYS A 33 8.17 -4.13 -1.03
C LYS A 33 7.29 -5.02 -1.90
N VAL A 34 7.52 -4.97 -3.21
CA VAL A 34 6.87 -5.83 -4.20
C VAL A 34 7.94 -6.47 -5.06
N ARG A 35 7.99 -7.79 -5.08
CA ARG A 35 8.85 -8.57 -5.97
C ARG A 35 8.00 -9.18 -7.09
N ILE A 36 8.50 -9.08 -8.32
CA ILE A 36 7.89 -9.69 -9.50
C ILE A 36 8.93 -10.63 -10.12
N ASP A 37 8.62 -11.93 -10.09
CA ASP A 37 9.45 -12.97 -10.71
C ASP A 37 8.96 -13.27 -12.13
N ILE A 38 9.90 -13.36 -13.07
CA ILE A 38 9.64 -13.72 -14.46
C ILE A 38 9.74 -15.23 -14.60
N ASN A 39 8.59 -15.91 -14.62
CA ASN A 39 8.53 -17.37 -14.72
C ASN A 39 8.70 -17.86 -16.16
N GLU A 40 8.22 -17.09 -17.14
CA GLU A 40 8.35 -17.39 -18.57
C GLU A 40 8.15 -16.11 -19.39
N ASN A 41 8.93 -15.89 -20.44
CA ASN A 41 8.70 -14.81 -21.39
C ASN A 41 9.12 -15.24 -22.80
N THR A 42 8.15 -15.41 -23.70
CA THR A 42 8.38 -15.65 -25.14
C THR A 42 7.91 -14.49 -26.01
N ALA A 43 7.51 -13.37 -25.39
CA ALA A 43 7.02 -12.18 -26.08
C ALA A 43 8.15 -11.22 -26.47
N GLY A 44 9.39 -11.50 -26.05
CA GLY A 44 10.55 -10.63 -26.26
C GLY A 44 10.53 -9.45 -25.29
N ALA A 45 10.91 -8.28 -25.78
CA ALA A 45 10.90 -7.05 -24.98
C ALA A 45 9.47 -6.67 -24.54
N VAL A 46 9.26 -6.59 -23.22
CA VAL A 46 8.00 -6.16 -22.62
C VAL A 46 8.25 -5.07 -21.58
N SER A 47 7.31 -4.14 -21.45
CA SER A 47 7.33 -3.11 -20.40
C SER A 47 6.32 -3.41 -19.31
N LEU A 48 6.77 -3.48 -18.06
CA LEU A 48 5.93 -3.54 -16.88
C LEU A 48 5.67 -2.13 -16.36
N LYS A 49 4.40 -1.79 -16.14
CA LYS A 49 3.94 -0.52 -15.59
C LYS A 49 3.35 -0.77 -14.21
N MET A 50 4.14 -0.59 -13.16
CA MET A 50 3.78 -0.89 -11.77
C MET A 50 3.22 0.35 -11.08
N LEU A 51 2.11 0.22 -10.36
CA LEU A 51 1.53 1.34 -9.61
C LEU A 51 2.54 1.89 -8.59
N LEU A 52 2.62 3.21 -8.49
CA LEU A 52 3.23 3.96 -7.41
C LEU A 52 2.10 4.33 -6.42
N PRO A 53 1.96 3.62 -5.28
CA PRO A 53 0.81 3.81 -4.41
C PRO A 53 0.73 5.23 -3.84
N LEU A 54 -0.48 5.68 -3.53
CA LEU A 54 -0.67 6.95 -2.83
C LEU A 54 -0.08 6.89 -1.42
N HIS A 55 0.28 8.06 -0.89
CA HIS A 55 0.84 8.21 0.46
C HIS A 55 2.12 7.40 0.68
N THR A 56 2.96 7.32 -0.35
CA THR A 56 4.27 6.66 -0.31
C THR A 56 5.37 7.59 -0.81
N SER A 57 6.62 7.28 -0.47
CA SER A 57 7.79 8.05 -0.87
C SER A 57 9.01 7.14 -1.09
N GLY A 58 10.08 7.70 -1.67
CA GLY A 58 11.35 7.00 -1.80
C GLY A 58 11.30 5.74 -2.67
N HIS A 59 10.49 5.77 -3.74
CA HIS A 59 10.38 4.68 -4.69
C HIS A 59 11.73 4.32 -5.33
N ARG A 60 12.11 3.04 -5.27
CA ARG A 60 13.30 2.50 -5.93
C ARG A 60 12.94 1.22 -6.66
N LEU A 61 13.64 0.98 -7.77
CA LEU A 61 13.52 -0.25 -8.53
C LEU A 61 14.86 -0.97 -8.54
N SER A 62 14.85 -2.27 -8.31
CA SER A 62 15.98 -3.14 -8.61
C SER A 62 15.61 -4.16 -9.67
N TYR A 63 16.58 -4.58 -10.46
CA TYR A 63 16.46 -5.67 -11.42
C TYR A 63 17.61 -6.65 -11.17
N ASN A 64 17.27 -7.90 -10.89
CA ASN A 64 18.23 -8.94 -10.51
C ASN A 64 19.17 -8.52 -9.36
N GLY A 65 18.65 -7.73 -8.40
CA GLY A 65 19.38 -7.28 -7.22
C GLY A 65 20.18 -6.00 -7.39
N GLU A 66 20.29 -5.47 -8.61
CA GLU A 66 20.96 -4.20 -8.88
C GLU A 66 19.96 -3.06 -9.01
N GLU A 67 20.20 -1.95 -8.31
CA GLU A 67 19.35 -0.76 -8.41
C GLU A 67 19.39 -0.19 -9.83
N THR A 68 18.22 0.13 -10.38
CA THR A 68 18.05 0.62 -11.75
C THR A 68 17.07 1.79 -11.77
N THR A 69 17.09 2.56 -12.85
CA THR A 69 16.12 3.63 -13.08
C THR A 69 14.85 3.09 -13.75
N PHE A 70 13.76 3.82 -13.57
CA PHE A 70 12.49 3.62 -14.24
C PHE A 70 11.96 4.96 -14.75
N MET A 71 11.11 4.92 -15.78
CA MET A 71 10.38 6.10 -16.23
C MET A 71 9.08 6.21 -15.44
N GLN A 72 8.71 7.41 -14.97
CA GLN A 72 7.42 7.64 -14.34
C GLN A 72 6.41 8.22 -15.35
N GLU A 73 5.25 7.59 -15.47
CA GLU A 73 4.11 8.08 -16.26
C GLU A 73 2.87 8.09 -15.35
N GLY A 74 2.45 9.29 -14.90
CA GLY A 74 1.43 9.42 -13.87
C GLY A 74 1.82 8.70 -12.58
N GLN A 75 0.95 7.79 -12.12
CA GLN A 75 1.18 6.94 -10.94
C GLN A 75 1.81 5.59 -11.30
N PHE A 76 2.55 5.47 -12.41
CA PHE A 76 3.18 4.20 -12.79
C PHE A 76 4.69 4.35 -12.99
N ALA A 77 5.44 3.42 -12.38
CA ALA A 77 6.83 3.14 -12.72
C ALA A 77 6.87 2.20 -13.92
N ILE A 78 7.55 2.63 -14.98
CA ILE A 78 7.69 1.90 -16.23
C ILE A 78 9.12 1.39 -16.33
N PHE A 79 9.25 0.07 -16.42
CA PHE A 79 10.51 -0.61 -16.67
C PHE A 79 10.33 -1.65 -17.78
N GLY A 80 11.15 -1.56 -18.81
CA GLY A 80 11.05 -2.40 -20.00
C GLY A 80 12.35 -3.10 -20.34
N LYS A 81 12.25 -4.40 -20.61
CA LYS A 81 13.39 -5.23 -20.98
C LYS A 81 12.94 -6.47 -21.76
N ASP A 82 13.88 -7.11 -22.43
CA ASP A 82 13.74 -8.49 -22.89
C ASP A 82 14.04 -9.45 -21.73
N PHE A 83 13.05 -9.59 -20.84
CA PHE A 83 13.17 -10.39 -19.63
C PHE A 83 13.36 -11.87 -19.95
N LYS A 84 14.20 -12.54 -19.15
CA LYS A 84 14.41 -13.98 -19.23
C LYS A 84 13.77 -14.69 -18.06
N GLN A 85 13.48 -15.97 -18.23
CA GLN A 85 13.07 -16.82 -17.12
C GLN A 85 14.10 -16.75 -15.99
N GLY A 86 13.63 -16.56 -14.76
CA GLY A 86 14.46 -16.40 -13.57
C GLY A 86 14.91 -14.97 -13.28
N ASP A 87 14.65 -14.03 -14.18
CA ASP A 87 14.79 -12.60 -13.87
C ASP A 87 13.77 -12.20 -12.81
N TYR A 88 14.10 -11.18 -12.02
CA TYR A 88 13.17 -10.58 -11.08
C TYR A 88 13.35 -9.06 -10.97
N ILE A 89 12.27 -8.41 -10.56
CA ILE A 89 12.21 -6.97 -10.35
C ILE A 89 11.71 -6.75 -8.92
N GLU A 90 12.32 -5.82 -8.18
CA GLU A 90 11.78 -5.39 -6.88
C GLU A 90 11.49 -3.89 -6.89
N LEU A 91 10.24 -3.54 -6.62
CA LEU A 91 9.82 -2.17 -6.33
C LEU A 91 9.76 -2.00 -4.81
N THR A 92 10.47 -1.00 -4.28
CA THR A 92 10.47 -0.66 -2.86
C THR A 92 10.05 0.79 -2.65
N PHE A 93 9.35 1.06 -1.56
CA PHE A 93 8.87 2.39 -1.18
C PHE A 93 8.62 2.49 0.32
N ALA A 94 8.71 3.69 0.88
CA ALA A 94 8.30 3.97 2.25
C ALA A 94 6.80 4.34 2.26
N GLN A 95 6.03 3.74 3.17
CA GLN A 95 4.67 4.18 3.44
C GLN A 95 4.70 5.38 4.39
N ASN A 96 3.99 6.45 4.03
CA ASN A 96 3.91 7.67 4.81
C ASN A 96 2.69 7.63 5.73
N ILE A 97 2.80 8.30 6.88
CA ILE A 97 1.63 8.63 7.69
C ILE A 97 1.07 9.96 7.19
N GLU A 98 -0.21 9.99 6.85
CA GLU A 98 -0.88 11.20 6.36
C GLU A 98 -2.18 11.49 7.11
N ILE A 99 -2.35 12.75 7.51
CA ILE A 99 -3.58 13.27 8.10
C ILE A 99 -4.31 14.07 7.02
N VAL A 100 -5.47 13.58 6.59
CA VAL A 100 -6.26 14.13 5.50
C VAL A 100 -7.51 14.80 6.08
N MET A 101 -7.61 16.12 5.90
CA MET A 101 -8.78 16.89 6.27
C MET A 101 -9.85 16.84 5.18
N GLU A 102 -11.11 16.69 5.55
CA GLU A 102 -12.21 16.78 4.58
C GLU A 102 -12.48 18.25 4.25
N LYS A 103 -12.12 18.67 3.03
CA LYS A 103 -12.26 20.07 2.59
C LYS A 103 -13.40 20.28 1.60
N ASN A 104 -13.96 19.20 1.03
CA ASN A 104 -14.78 19.29 -0.18
C ASN A 104 -16.29 19.19 0.07
N ASN A 105 -16.74 19.04 1.32
CA ASN A 105 -18.15 18.98 1.68
C ASN A 105 -18.47 19.93 2.85
N GLN A 106 -18.24 21.23 2.67
CA GLN A 106 -18.45 22.22 3.75
C GLN A 106 -19.89 22.29 4.28
N GLU A 107 -20.88 21.79 3.52
CA GLU A 107 -22.27 21.74 3.95
C GLU A 107 -22.58 20.59 4.92
N ASN A 108 -21.85 19.47 4.85
CA ASN A 108 -22.13 18.27 5.65
C ASN A 108 -20.91 17.68 6.39
N ALA A 109 -19.74 18.31 6.27
CA ALA A 109 -18.54 17.93 7.01
C ALA A 109 -18.26 18.95 8.12
N PHE A 110 -17.95 18.45 9.32
CA PHE A 110 -17.47 19.34 10.38
C PHE A 110 -16.02 19.76 10.08
N PRO A 111 -15.62 21.01 10.37
CA PRO A 111 -14.26 21.48 10.08
C PRO A 111 -13.13 20.70 10.79
N ASP A 112 -13.46 19.97 11.86
CA ASP A 112 -12.54 19.11 12.62
C ASP A 112 -12.50 17.65 12.10
N GLN A 113 -13.17 17.37 10.98
CA GLN A 113 -13.18 16.05 10.35
C GLN A 113 -11.85 15.71 9.68
N LEU A 114 -11.23 14.61 10.14
CA LEU A 114 -9.91 14.17 9.67
C LEU A 114 -9.85 12.66 9.55
N ARG A 115 -9.10 12.19 8.55
CA ARG A 115 -8.77 10.79 8.33
C ARG A 115 -7.27 10.60 8.45
N ILE A 116 -6.84 9.46 8.98
CA ILE A 116 -5.42 9.16 9.14
C ILE A 116 -5.10 7.90 8.35
N PHE A 117 -4.05 7.97 7.53
CA PHE A 117 -3.58 6.88 6.69
C PHE A 117 -2.13 6.51 7.01
N TYR A 118 -1.80 5.24 6.82
CA TYR A 118 -0.44 4.74 6.64
C TYR A 118 -0.36 4.07 5.27
N GLY A 119 0.25 4.72 4.28
CA GLY A 119 0.07 4.35 2.89
C GLY A 119 -1.41 4.33 2.52
N ILE A 120 -1.92 3.22 1.98
CA ILE A 120 -3.36 3.09 1.68
C ILE A 120 -4.20 2.61 2.88
N LEU A 121 -3.56 2.25 4.00
CA LEU A 121 -4.27 1.73 5.17
C LEU A 121 -4.85 2.88 5.97
N MET A 122 -6.18 2.95 6.02
CA MET A 122 -6.87 3.83 6.96
C MET A 122 -6.66 3.32 8.39
N LEU A 123 -6.36 4.22 9.31
CA LEU A 123 -6.15 3.91 10.71
C LEU A 123 -7.39 4.23 11.55
N GLY A 124 -7.59 3.46 12.61
CA GLY A 124 -8.64 3.69 13.60
C GLY A 124 -8.18 3.34 15.01
N CYS A 125 -8.94 3.77 16.01
CA CYS A 125 -8.66 3.55 17.42
C CYS A 125 -9.68 2.59 18.03
N GLU A 126 -9.22 1.62 18.81
CA GLU A 126 -10.08 0.75 19.62
C GLU A 126 -10.15 1.32 21.03
N ASN A 127 -11.32 1.83 21.42
CA ASN A 127 -11.53 2.52 22.68
C ASN A 127 -12.99 2.41 23.14
N ASN A 128 -13.25 2.82 24.38
CA ASN A 128 -14.59 2.79 24.99
C ASN A 128 -15.36 4.13 24.85
N GLY A 129 -14.85 5.10 24.10
CA GLY A 129 -15.48 6.42 23.91
C GLY A 129 -14.78 7.25 22.84
N ASP A 130 -15.35 8.40 22.47
CA ASP A 130 -14.86 9.17 21.33
C ASP A 130 -13.50 9.84 21.62
N ILE A 131 -12.52 9.59 20.75
CA ILE A 131 -11.27 10.35 20.71
C ILE A 131 -11.38 11.51 19.71
N LYS A 132 -10.70 12.61 20.02
CA LYS A 132 -10.48 13.75 19.12
C LYS A 132 -9.00 13.97 18.90
N LEU A 133 -8.61 14.08 17.64
CA LEU A 133 -7.25 14.38 17.22
C LEU A 133 -7.23 15.71 16.45
N SER A 134 -6.10 16.40 16.51
CA SER A 134 -5.87 17.62 15.73
C SER A 134 -5.16 17.31 14.39
N PRO A 135 -5.16 18.23 13.42
CA PRO A 135 -4.43 18.03 12.16
C PRO A 135 -2.90 17.99 12.32
N ASN A 136 -2.39 18.51 13.44
CA ASN A 136 -0.96 18.64 13.73
C ASN A 136 -0.44 17.56 14.68
N GLU A 137 -1.21 16.49 14.90
CA GLU A 137 -0.77 15.41 15.77
C GLU A 137 0.47 14.73 15.21
N LYS A 138 1.44 14.48 16.09
CA LYS A 138 2.62 13.70 15.72
C LYS A 138 2.32 12.23 15.94
N ILE A 139 2.18 11.50 14.85
CA ILE A 139 1.90 10.05 14.85
C ILE A 139 3.17 9.30 14.51
N VAL A 140 3.48 8.27 15.29
CA VAL A 140 4.72 7.49 15.16
C VAL A 140 4.39 6.01 15.09
N ARG A 141 4.89 5.35 14.04
CA ARG A 141 4.84 3.89 13.92
C ARG A 141 5.66 3.27 15.06
N SER A 142 4.99 2.57 15.95
CA SER A 142 5.56 1.97 17.17
C SER A 142 5.87 0.48 16.98
N SER A 143 5.13 -0.20 16.11
CA SER A 143 5.39 -1.57 15.66
C SER A 143 4.89 -1.74 14.22
N GLU A 144 4.91 -2.96 13.68
CA GLU A 144 4.45 -3.27 12.33
C GLU A 144 3.08 -2.64 12.01
N ASN A 145 2.08 -2.82 12.87
CA ASN A 145 0.70 -2.38 12.62
C ASN A 145 0.14 -1.48 13.72
N THR A 146 1.02 -0.79 14.46
CA THR A 146 0.62 0.03 15.60
C THR A 146 1.26 1.41 15.51
N PHE A 147 0.44 2.44 15.70
CA PHE A 147 0.82 3.85 15.55
C PHE A 147 0.40 4.63 16.80
N GLY A 148 1.37 5.13 17.55
CA GLY A 148 1.13 5.92 18.75
C GLY A 148 0.97 7.41 18.42
N VAL A 149 0.10 8.09 19.16
CA VAL A 149 -0.02 9.56 19.12
C VAL A 149 0.86 10.17 20.20
N ALA A 150 1.81 11.01 19.82
CA ALA A 150 2.79 11.56 20.77
C ALA A 150 2.11 12.34 21.91
N GLY A 151 2.44 11.98 23.15
CA GLY A 151 1.90 12.64 24.34
C GLY A 151 0.46 12.26 24.70
N LYS A 152 -0.13 11.25 24.03
CA LYS A 152 -1.47 10.74 24.34
C LYS A 152 -1.44 9.22 24.52
N ASP A 153 -2.31 8.72 25.38
CA ASP A 153 -2.59 7.28 25.50
C ASP A 153 -3.58 6.86 24.41
N ILE A 154 -3.16 7.04 23.15
CA ILE A 154 -3.94 6.71 21.96
C ILE A 154 -3.08 5.89 21.02
N VAL A 155 -3.61 4.71 20.68
CA VAL A 155 -3.02 3.78 19.75
C VAL A 155 -3.96 3.62 18.55
N LEU A 156 -3.41 3.85 17.37
CA LEU A 156 -4.09 3.64 16.10
C LEU A 156 -3.58 2.35 15.45
N THR A 157 -4.48 1.62 14.82
CA THR A 157 -4.17 0.39 14.06
C THR A 157 -4.97 0.38 12.74
N PRO A 158 -4.48 -0.32 11.70
CA PRO A 158 -5.20 -0.43 10.44
C PRO A 158 -6.65 -0.92 10.61
N VAL A 159 -7.56 -0.32 9.85
CA VAL A 159 -8.95 -0.76 9.73
C VAL A 159 -9.00 -1.94 8.75
N TYR A 160 -8.52 -3.10 9.19
CA TYR A 160 -8.50 -4.35 8.41
C TYR A 160 -9.37 -5.44 9.06
N HIS A 161 -10.54 -5.03 9.55
CA HIS A 161 -11.31 -5.73 10.57
C HIS A 161 -12.13 -6.92 10.06
N LEU A 162 -12.54 -6.94 8.79
CA LEU A 162 -13.36 -8.05 8.25
C LEU A 162 -12.66 -9.41 8.31
N MET A 163 -11.33 -9.43 8.40
CA MET A 163 -10.53 -10.65 8.48
C MET A 163 -10.15 -11.03 9.93
N ASP A 164 -10.43 -10.18 10.92
CA ASP A 164 -10.06 -10.44 12.30
C ASP A 164 -11.17 -11.21 13.05
N SER A 165 -10.78 -12.34 13.64
CA SER A 165 -11.68 -13.18 14.45
C SER A 165 -12.33 -12.43 15.61
N ILE A 166 -11.69 -11.37 16.15
CA ILE A 166 -12.24 -10.57 17.26
C ILE A 166 -13.58 -9.95 16.91
N VAL A 167 -13.80 -9.60 15.64
CA VAL A 167 -15.05 -9.01 15.13
C VAL A 167 -16.20 -10.00 15.20
N TRP A 168 -15.95 -11.28 14.93
CA TRP A 168 -16.96 -12.32 14.82
C TRP A 168 -17.20 -13.07 16.15
N LYS A 169 -16.31 -12.92 17.13
CA LYS A 169 -16.33 -13.63 18.42
C LYS A 169 -17.27 -13.04 19.48
N GLY A 170 -18.18 -12.14 19.11
CA GLY A 170 -19.14 -11.55 20.05
C GLY A 170 -18.49 -10.65 21.13
N THR A 171 -17.34 -10.06 20.82
CA THR A 171 -16.50 -9.30 21.78
C THR A 171 -16.97 -7.86 22.03
N ASN A 172 -18.13 -7.46 21.48
CA ASN A 172 -18.55 -6.05 21.40
C ASN A 172 -17.48 -5.14 20.78
N TYR A 173 -16.72 -5.67 19.81
CA TYR A 173 -15.67 -4.94 19.11
C TYR A 173 -16.18 -3.61 18.55
N LYS A 174 -15.45 -2.54 18.85
CA LYS A 174 -15.70 -1.18 18.34
C LYS A 174 -14.37 -0.56 17.93
N LYS A 175 -14.34 -0.01 16.73
CA LYS A 175 -13.20 0.75 16.23
C LYS A 175 -13.71 2.09 15.73
N GLN A 176 -13.25 3.17 16.35
CA GLN A 176 -13.53 4.51 15.88
C GLN A 176 -12.62 4.81 14.70
N ILE A 177 -13.24 5.09 13.56
CA ILE A 177 -12.59 5.75 12.44
C ILE A 177 -12.83 7.24 12.64
N LEU A 178 -11.79 8.05 12.51
CA LEU A 178 -11.95 9.49 12.56
C LEU A 178 -12.60 9.92 11.24
N PHE A 179 -13.83 10.41 11.36
CA PHE A 179 -14.55 11.13 10.32
C PHE A 179 -14.83 12.50 10.86
#